data_AF-A0A259KXW1-F1
#
_entry.id   AF-A0A259KXW1-F1
#
_cell.length_a   1.000
_cell.length_b   1.000
_cell.length_c   1.000
_cell.angle_alpha   90.00
_cell.angle_beta   90.00
_cell.angle_gamma   90.00
#
_symmetry.space_group_name_H-M   'P 1'
#
loop_
_entity.id
_entity.type
_entity.pdbx_description
1 polymer ?
#
loop_
_entity_poly.entity_id
_entity_poly.type
_entity_poly.pdbx_seq_one_letter_code
_entity_poly.pdbx_strand_id
1 'polypeptide(L)'
;VENDDTLNVKHDQIITITNNRTETVSEGNETVTVSKGNRAVTITTGTEDLTVSKGNQTLTVSQGNSTTTVSQGNHALTVSQGNSTTDISQGNQTVTLGSGNATLKCNGGSITLQAAQTITLKVGSNSITISQSGVAISATQVTISGTAKVAVSGPIVSVNGSGTVQVQGGLVTIN
;
A
#
# COMPACT_ATOMS: atom_id res chain seq x y z
N VAL A 1 19.12 -20.70 -41.12
CA VAL A 1 20.57 -20.55 -40.86
C VAL A 1 20.98 -21.72 -39.98
N GLU A 2 22.04 -22.46 -40.32
CA GLU A 2 22.43 -23.67 -39.59
C GLU A 2 23.50 -23.40 -38.50
N ASN A 3 24.14 -22.23 -38.53
CA ASN A 3 25.15 -21.81 -37.56
C ASN A 3 24.87 -20.36 -37.14
N ASP A 4 25.68 -19.39 -37.57
CA ASP A 4 25.54 -17.99 -37.16
C ASP A 4 24.78 -17.16 -38.20
N ASP A 5 23.87 -16.29 -37.72
CA ASP A 5 23.25 -15.23 -38.53
C ASP A 5 23.70 -13.86 -38.01
N THR A 6 23.91 -12.91 -38.91
CA THR A 6 24.23 -11.53 -38.55
C THR A 6 23.49 -10.58 -39.48
N LEU A 7 22.59 -9.81 -38.90
CA LEU A 7 21.87 -8.76 -39.60
C LEU A 7 22.43 -7.38 -39.24
N ASN A 8 22.89 -6.63 -40.24
CA ASN A 8 23.31 -5.24 -40.08
C ASN A 8 22.41 -4.31 -40.90
N VAL A 9 21.58 -3.52 -40.21
CA VAL A 9 20.69 -2.53 -40.83
C VAL A 9 21.23 -1.13 -40.55
N LYS A 10 21.60 -0.40 -41.62
CA LYS A 10 22.20 0.95 -41.51
C LYS A 10 21.19 2.08 -41.31
N HIS A 11 19.93 1.85 -41.67
CA HIS A 11 18.82 2.78 -41.52
C HIS A 11 17.65 2.03 -40.86
N ASP A 12 16.53 1.84 -41.57
CA ASP A 12 15.32 1.29 -40.98
C ASP A 12 15.12 -0.20 -41.31
N GLN A 13 14.60 -0.95 -40.35
CA GLN A 13 14.10 -2.31 -40.54
C GLN A 13 12.60 -2.33 -40.27
N ILE A 14 11.82 -2.84 -41.24
CA ILE A 14 10.39 -3.11 -41.06
C ILE A 14 10.17 -4.61 -41.25
N ILE A 15 9.74 -5.29 -40.19
CA ILE A 15 9.37 -6.71 -40.23
C ILE A 15 7.85 -6.80 -40.17
N THR A 16 7.23 -7.29 -41.26
CA THR A 16 5.79 -7.56 -41.32
C THR A 16 5.56 -9.06 -41.26
N ILE A 17 4.74 -9.51 -40.31
CA ILE A 17 4.40 -10.92 -40.12
C ILE A 17 2.89 -11.05 -40.24
N THR A 18 2.42 -11.72 -41.29
CA THR A 18 0.98 -11.83 -41.60
C THR A 18 0.30 -12.97 -40.83
N ASN A 19 1.08 -13.85 -40.20
CA ASN A 19 0.62 -14.99 -39.39
C ASN A 19 1.39 -14.98 -38.05
N ASN A 20 1.68 -16.16 -37.49
CA ASN A 20 2.38 -16.28 -36.21
C ASN A 20 3.90 -16.19 -36.38
N ARG A 21 4.59 -15.54 -35.44
CA ARG A 21 6.04 -15.68 -35.20
C ARG A 21 6.25 -16.39 -33.88
N THR A 22 7.11 -17.39 -33.90
CA THR A 22 7.66 -18.04 -32.71
C THR A 22 9.16 -17.85 -32.75
N GLU A 23 9.74 -17.40 -31.64
CA GLU A 23 11.18 -17.28 -31.44
C GLU A 23 11.56 -18.09 -30.20
N THR A 24 12.50 -19.01 -30.36
CA THR A 24 12.91 -19.94 -29.31
C THR A 24 14.43 -19.91 -29.18
N VAL A 25 14.92 -19.55 -28.00
CA VAL A 25 16.32 -19.72 -27.61
C VAL A 25 16.39 -20.92 -26.68
N SER A 26 16.72 -22.10 -27.22
CA SER A 26 16.74 -23.36 -26.44
C SER A 26 17.95 -23.47 -25.52
N GLU A 27 19.07 -22.83 -25.88
CA GLU A 27 20.32 -22.78 -25.10
C GLU A 27 20.97 -21.39 -25.31
N GLY A 28 21.48 -20.75 -24.25
CA GLY A 28 22.13 -19.42 -24.31
C GLY A 28 21.26 -18.25 -23.81
N ASN A 29 21.68 -17.01 -24.12
CA ASN A 29 21.00 -15.77 -23.71
C ASN A 29 20.57 -14.94 -24.92
N GLU A 30 19.38 -14.34 -24.86
CA GLU A 30 18.97 -13.26 -25.78
C GLU A 30 19.34 -11.89 -25.16
N THR A 31 19.83 -10.95 -25.97
CA THR A 31 20.09 -9.57 -25.53
C THR A 31 19.57 -8.57 -26.55
N VAL A 32 18.66 -7.69 -26.11
CA VAL A 32 18.13 -6.58 -26.93
C VAL A 32 18.62 -5.26 -26.34
N THR A 33 19.45 -4.53 -27.10
CA THR A 33 19.98 -3.20 -26.69
C THR A 33 19.42 -2.10 -27.58
N VAL A 34 18.78 -1.09 -26.98
CA VAL A 34 18.38 0.16 -27.65
C VAL A 34 19.24 1.29 -27.10
N SER A 35 20.26 1.73 -27.85
CA SER A 35 21.25 2.72 -27.37
C SER A 35 20.72 4.16 -27.39
N LYS A 36 19.78 4.48 -28.29
CA LYS A 36 19.01 5.74 -28.36
C LYS A 36 17.62 5.46 -28.94
N GLY A 37 16.56 6.05 -28.38
CA GLY A 37 15.18 5.87 -28.83
C GLY A 37 14.27 5.16 -27.80
N ASN A 38 13.03 4.88 -28.18
CA ASN A 38 12.03 4.22 -27.33
C ASN A 38 11.71 2.81 -27.88
N ARG A 39 11.47 1.85 -26.99
CA ARG A 39 10.82 0.57 -27.33
C ARG A 39 9.36 0.63 -26.87
N ALA A 40 8.43 0.49 -27.80
CA ALA A 40 7.01 0.34 -27.49
C ALA A 40 6.58 -1.10 -27.78
N VAL A 41 5.83 -1.69 -26.86
CA VAL A 41 5.18 -2.99 -27.04
C VAL A 41 3.68 -2.75 -26.88
N THR A 42 2.89 -3.21 -27.83
CA THR A 42 1.42 -3.12 -27.79
C THR A 42 0.86 -4.50 -28.03
N ILE A 43 0.10 -5.01 -27.06
CA ILE A 43 -0.55 -6.32 -27.13
C ILE A 43 -2.04 -6.05 -27.25
N THR A 44 -2.60 -6.29 -28.44
CA THR A 44 -4.03 -6.10 -28.72
C THR A 44 -4.88 -7.24 -28.17
N THR A 45 -4.32 -8.46 -28.13
CA THR A 45 -4.89 -9.67 -27.49
C THR A 45 -3.75 -10.58 -27.03
N GLY A 46 -3.78 -11.11 -25.80
CA GLY A 46 -2.76 -12.03 -25.26
C GLY A 46 -2.28 -11.68 -23.84
N THR A 47 -1.31 -12.44 -23.33
CA THR A 47 -0.64 -12.21 -22.02
C THR A 47 0.82 -11.83 -22.22
N GLU A 48 1.34 -10.94 -21.37
CA GLU A 48 2.77 -10.64 -21.25
C GLU A 48 3.27 -11.08 -19.88
N ASP A 49 4.29 -11.93 -19.86
CA ASP A 49 5.05 -12.24 -18.66
C ASP A 49 6.38 -11.48 -18.72
N LEU A 50 6.54 -10.46 -17.87
CA LEU A 50 7.75 -9.65 -17.79
C LEU A 50 8.47 -9.89 -16.46
N THR A 51 9.66 -10.48 -16.52
CA THR A 51 10.57 -10.61 -15.36
C THR A 51 11.71 -9.61 -15.49
N VAL A 52 11.77 -8.62 -14.58
CA VAL A 52 12.88 -7.67 -14.50
C VAL A 52 13.85 -8.14 -13.40
N SER A 53 14.95 -8.79 -13.79
CA SER A 53 15.93 -9.34 -12.83
C SER A 53 16.84 -8.28 -12.21
N LYS A 54 17.07 -7.14 -12.90
CA LYS A 54 17.73 -5.92 -12.41
C LYS A 54 17.20 -4.70 -13.17
N GLY A 55 16.96 -3.57 -12.50
CA GLY A 55 16.50 -2.31 -13.10
C GLY A 55 15.13 -1.83 -12.57
N ASN A 56 14.65 -0.71 -13.10
CA ASN A 56 13.36 -0.11 -12.73
C ASN A 56 12.29 -0.43 -13.79
N GLN A 57 11.11 -0.84 -13.37
CA GLN A 57 9.92 -0.89 -14.24
C GLN A 57 9.06 0.36 -13.96
N THR A 58 8.61 1.04 -15.01
CA THR A 58 7.62 2.12 -14.90
C THR A 58 6.41 1.77 -15.74
N LEU A 59 5.25 1.59 -15.10
CA LEU A 59 3.97 1.45 -15.78
C LEU A 59 3.26 2.81 -15.72
N THR A 60 2.99 3.41 -16.86
CA THR A 60 2.20 4.66 -16.96
C THR A 60 0.89 4.38 -17.65
N VAL A 61 -0.23 4.65 -16.98
CA VAL A 61 -1.57 4.64 -17.57
C VAL A 61 -2.05 6.08 -17.61
N SER A 62 -1.98 6.71 -18.79
CA SER A 62 -2.27 8.13 -18.98
C SER A 62 -3.77 8.47 -19.08
N GLN A 63 -4.60 7.49 -19.43
CA GLN A 63 -6.07 7.52 -19.39
C GLN A 63 -6.60 6.11 -19.16
N GLY A 64 -7.68 5.96 -18.39
CA GLY A 64 -8.34 4.68 -18.12
C GLY A 64 -7.99 4.08 -16.76
N ASN A 65 -8.44 2.84 -16.53
CA ASN A 65 -8.25 2.12 -15.27
C ASN A 65 -7.15 1.06 -15.46
N SER A 66 -6.24 0.93 -14.48
CA SER A 66 -5.42 -0.28 -14.33
C SER A 66 -6.08 -1.19 -13.31
N THR A 67 -6.21 -2.48 -13.61
CA THR A 67 -6.76 -3.46 -12.68
C THR A 67 -5.81 -4.64 -12.61
N THR A 68 -5.35 -4.95 -11.39
CA THR A 68 -4.64 -6.19 -11.09
C THR A 68 -5.59 -7.10 -10.35
N THR A 69 -5.82 -8.32 -10.85
CA THR A 69 -6.66 -9.32 -10.19
C THR A 69 -5.86 -10.59 -9.96
N VAL A 70 -5.84 -11.07 -8.71
CA VAL A 70 -5.31 -12.38 -8.33
C VAL A 70 -6.49 -13.22 -7.86
N SER A 71 -6.97 -14.13 -8.71
CA SER A 71 -8.18 -14.93 -8.43
C SER A 71 -7.90 -16.11 -7.49
N GLN A 72 -6.67 -16.61 -7.46
CA GLN A 72 -6.18 -17.63 -6.52
C GLN A 72 -4.70 -17.37 -6.20
N GLY A 73 -4.28 -17.63 -4.96
CA GLY A 73 -2.89 -17.41 -4.51
C GLY A 73 -2.65 -16.07 -3.82
N ASN A 74 -1.37 -15.72 -3.65
CA ASN A 74 -0.92 -14.53 -2.91
C ASN A 74 -0.37 -13.46 -3.86
N HIS A 75 -0.64 -12.20 -3.58
CA HIS A 75 0.08 -11.06 -4.18
C HIS A 75 1.04 -10.49 -3.14
N ALA A 76 2.32 -10.33 -3.50
CA ALA A 76 3.33 -9.77 -2.63
C ALA A 76 4.12 -8.67 -3.36
N LEU A 77 4.27 -7.52 -2.69
CA LEU A 77 5.18 -6.45 -3.08
C LEU A 77 6.26 -6.33 -2.01
N THR A 78 7.51 -6.53 -2.39
CA THR A 78 8.68 -6.39 -1.50
C THR A 78 9.57 -5.28 -2.02
N VAL A 79 9.81 -4.26 -1.18
CA VAL A 79 10.79 -3.20 -1.43
C VAL A 79 11.93 -3.37 -0.45
N SER A 80 13.06 -3.93 -0.89
CA SER A 80 14.19 -4.25 -0.03
C SER A 80 15.04 -3.02 0.34
N GLN A 81 15.09 -2.02 -0.55
CA GLN A 81 15.74 -0.72 -0.35
C GLN A 81 14.94 0.37 -1.08
N GLY A 82 14.88 1.58 -0.53
CA GLY A 82 14.15 2.71 -1.11
C GLY A 82 12.73 2.91 -0.55
N ASN A 83 11.96 3.77 -1.19
CA ASN A 83 10.62 4.18 -0.75
C ASN A 83 9.54 3.63 -1.67
N SER A 84 8.39 3.25 -1.11
CA SER A 84 7.15 3.03 -1.85
C SER A 84 6.19 4.17 -1.52
N THR A 85 5.69 4.86 -2.55
CA THR A 85 4.77 5.99 -2.40
C THR A 85 3.51 5.71 -3.21
N THR A 86 2.35 5.93 -2.59
CA THR A 86 1.06 6.02 -3.28
C THR A 86 0.55 7.44 -3.09
N ASP A 87 0.35 8.16 -4.20
CA ASP A 87 -0.18 9.52 -4.20
C ASP A 87 -1.47 9.55 -5.03
N ILE A 88 -2.53 10.12 -4.45
CA ILE A 88 -3.87 10.21 -5.05
C ILE A 88 -4.29 11.67 -4.92
N SER A 89 -4.15 12.42 -6.00
CA SER A 89 -4.44 13.86 -6.02
C SER A 89 -5.94 14.17 -5.99
N GLN A 90 -6.76 13.28 -6.56
CA GLN A 90 -8.22 13.36 -6.56
C GLN A 90 -8.83 11.95 -6.51
N GLY A 91 -9.90 11.77 -5.74
CA GLY A 91 -10.62 10.49 -5.62
C GLY A 91 -10.50 9.83 -4.24
N ASN A 92 -10.90 8.56 -4.16
CA ASN A 92 -10.92 7.78 -2.92
C ASN A 92 -10.03 6.54 -3.03
N GLN A 93 -9.34 6.20 -1.94
CA GLN A 93 -8.71 4.88 -1.77
C GLN A 93 -9.58 4.05 -0.82
N THR A 94 -9.85 2.80 -1.18
CA THR A 94 -10.56 1.85 -0.32
C THR A 94 -9.79 0.54 -0.26
N VAL A 95 -9.62 0.02 0.96
CA VAL A 95 -9.02 -1.29 1.21
C VAL A 95 -10.04 -2.11 1.99
N THR A 96 -10.45 -3.24 1.43
CA THR A 96 -11.44 -4.14 2.03
C THR A 96 -10.85 -5.52 2.17
N LEU A 97 -10.98 -6.11 3.36
CA LEU A 97 -10.62 -7.49 3.64
C LEU A 97 -11.90 -8.27 3.96
N GLY A 98 -11.93 -9.54 3.54
CA GLY A 98 -12.96 -10.50 3.96
C GLY A 98 -12.70 -11.01 5.38
N SER A 99 -12.58 -12.34 5.56
CA SER A 99 -12.33 -12.98 6.86
C SER A 99 -10.86 -12.94 7.33
N GLY A 100 -10.02 -12.11 6.71
CA GLY A 100 -8.58 -12.05 6.98
C GLY A 100 -8.19 -11.00 8.02
N ASN A 101 -6.91 -10.99 8.38
CA ASN A 101 -6.33 -9.99 9.29
C ASN A 101 -5.48 -8.98 8.51
N ALA A 102 -5.47 -7.72 8.95
CA ALA A 102 -4.58 -6.68 8.46
C ALA A 102 -3.59 -6.26 9.57
N THR A 103 -2.32 -6.06 9.21
CA THR A 103 -1.27 -5.60 10.13
C THR A 103 -0.51 -4.45 9.49
N LEU A 104 -0.42 -3.32 10.20
CA LEU A 104 0.49 -2.22 9.87
C LEU A 104 1.58 -2.16 10.94
N LYS A 105 2.83 -2.44 10.57
CA LYS A 105 3.96 -2.49 11.50
C LYS A 105 5.12 -1.64 10.99
N CYS A 106 5.65 -0.79 11.88
CA CYS A 106 6.85 0.00 11.66
C CYS A 106 7.87 -0.41 12.74
N ASN A 107 8.94 -1.12 12.36
CA ASN A 107 9.94 -1.62 13.33
C ASN A 107 10.83 -0.50 13.89
N GLY A 108 11.03 0.58 13.13
CA GLY A 108 11.73 1.78 13.57
C GLY A 108 11.17 3.00 12.84
N GLY A 109 11.11 4.15 13.50
CA GLY A 109 10.49 5.37 12.97
C GLY A 109 9.11 5.65 13.59
N SER A 110 8.20 6.23 12.81
CA SER A 110 6.86 6.63 13.27
C SER A 110 5.79 6.34 12.21
N ILE A 111 4.54 6.17 12.67
CA ILE A 111 3.34 6.09 11.82
C ILE A 111 2.52 7.35 12.07
N THR A 112 2.24 8.11 11.01
CA THR A 112 1.44 9.34 11.08
C THR A 112 0.15 9.14 10.28
N LEU A 113 -0.99 9.39 10.92
CA LEU A 113 -2.30 9.44 10.29
C LEU A 113 -2.82 10.88 10.42
N GLN A 114 -3.14 11.52 9.30
CA GLN A 114 -3.62 12.90 9.27
C GLN A 114 -4.83 13.00 8.36
N ALA A 115 -5.87 13.67 8.82
CA ALA A 115 -7.07 13.97 8.05
C ALA A 115 -7.56 15.38 8.40
N ALA A 116 -8.14 16.08 7.43
CA ALA A 116 -8.67 17.43 7.63
C ALA A 116 -9.96 17.44 8.48
N GLN A 117 -10.73 16.34 8.45
CA GLN A 117 -12.04 16.27 9.10
C GLN A 117 -12.04 15.32 10.30
N THR A 118 -11.77 14.04 10.06
CA THR A 118 -11.83 13.03 11.11
C THR A 118 -10.94 11.81 10.85
N ILE A 119 -10.50 11.17 11.94
CA ILE A 119 -9.89 9.84 11.94
C ILE A 119 -10.72 8.99 12.91
N THR A 120 -11.20 7.83 12.44
CA THR A 120 -12.00 6.90 13.26
C THR A 120 -11.37 5.51 13.29
N LEU A 121 -11.15 4.98 14.49
CA LEU A 121 -10.79 3.58 14.74
C LEU A 121 -12.01 2.89 15.34
N LYS A 122 -12.54 1.85 14.70
CA LYS A 122 -13.82 1.23 15.08
C LYS A 122 -13.75 -0.30 15.10
N VAL A 123 -14.33 -0.90 16.14
CA VAL A 123 -14.55 -2.35 16.27
C VAL A 123 -15.95 -2.57 16.83
N GLY A 124 -16.87 -3.08 16.00
CA GLY A 124 -18.28 -3.23 16.40
C GLY A 124 -18.87 -1.91 16.92
N SER A 125 -19.42 -1.92 18.14
CA SER A 125 -19.94 -0.72 18.81
C SER A 125 -18.85 0.22 19.35
N ASN A 126 -17.61 -0.25 19.52
CA ASN A 126 -16.53 0.52 20.13
C ASN A 126 -15.84 1.41 19.09
N SER A 127 -15.44 2.62 19.49
CA SER A 127 -14.74 3.57 18.62
C SER A 127 -13.85 4.56 19.37
N ILE A 128 -12.80 5.00 18.68
CA ILE A 128 -12.00 6.19 18.99
C ILE A 128 -12.11 7.12 17.78
N THR A 129 -12.56 8.35 17.99
CA THR A 129 -12.74 9.34 16.93
C THR A 129 -11.95 10.60 17.25
N ILE A 130 -11.08 11.01 16.34
CA ILE A 130 -10.38 12.29 16.37
C ILE A 130 -11.08 13.19 15.35
N SER A 131 -11.40 14.41 15.75
CA SER A 131 -12.04 15.41 14.90
C SER A 131 -11.59 16.82 15.29
N GLN A 132 -12.07 17.83 14.59
CA GLN A 132 -11.78 19.23 14.91
C GLN A 132 -12.28 19.64 16.32
N SER A 133 -13.31 18.98 16.86
CA SER A 133 -13.82 19.25 18.20
C SER A 133 -13.06 18.52 19.32
N GLY A 134 -12.10 17.65 18.98
CA GLY A 134 -11.29 16.89 19.94
C GLY A 134 -11.32 15.38 19.72
N VAL A 135 -11.02 14.64 20.79
CA VAL A 135 -10.94 13.17 20.80
C VAL A 135 -12.09 12.59 21.61
N ALA A 136 -12.88 11.71 21.00
CA ALA A 136 -13.97 10.98 21.65
C ALA A 136 -13.68 9.48 21.69
N ILE A 137 -13.91 8.86 22.85
CA ILE A 137 -13.80 7.41 23.05
C ILE A 137 -15.17 6.91 23.49
N SER A 138 -15.76 6.02 22.70
CA SER A 138 -17.04 5.38 23.01
C SER A 138 -16.86 3.87 22.97
N ALA A 139 -17.04 3.21 24.10
CA ALA A 139 -16.90 1.77 24.20
C ALA A 139 -17.78 1.21 25.33
N THR A 140 -18.10 -0.07 25.26
CA THR A 140 -18.80 -0.79 26.34
C THR A 140 -17.99 -0.83 27.63
N GLN A 141 -16.66 -0.83 27.51
CA GLN A 141 -15.71 -0.71 28.62
C GLN A 141 -14.48 0.06 28.14
N VAL A 142 -13.98 0.96 28.99
CA VAL A 142 -12.69 1.63 28.81
C VAL A 142 -11.84 1.35 30.06
N THR A 143 -10.69 0.71 29.86
CA THR A 143 -9.72 0.44 30.93
C THR A 143 -8.46 1.26 30.68
N ILE A 144 -8.06 2.09 31.64
CA ILE A 144 -6.86 2.91 31.59
C ILE A 144 -5.96 2.50 32.75
N SER A 145 -4.77 1.98 32.44
CA SER A 145 -3.78 1.54 33.43
C SER A 145 -2.41 2.06 33.06
N GLY A 146 -1.70 2.63 34.03
CA GLY A 146 -0.33 3.10 33.89
C GLY A 146 0.54 2.48 34.98
N THR A 147 1.64 1.84 34.59
CA THR A 147 2.55 1.16 35.52
C THR A 147 3.38 2.13 36.37
N ALA A 148 3.54 3.38 35.91
CA ALA A 148 4.25 4.43 36.63
C ALA A 148 3.31 5.59 37.04
N LYS A 149 2.53 6.13 36.11
CA LYS A 149 1.63 7.25 36.34
C LYS A 149 0.52 7.28 35.29
N VAL A 150 -0.70 7.59 35.72
CA VAL A 150 -1.78 8.08 34.85
C VAL A 150 -2.07 9.50 35.31
N ALA A 151 -2.07 10.47 34.40
CA ALA A 151 -2.35 11.87 34.72
C ALA A 151 -3.42 12.41 33.78
N VAL A 152 -4.42 13.05 34.37
CA VAL A 152 -5.49 13.75 33.66
C VAL A 152 -5.52 15.17 34.22
N SER A 153 -5.38 16.16 33.35
CA SER A 153 -5.37 17.56 33.72
C SER A 153 -6.04 18.39 32.64
N GLY A 154 -6.76 19.40 33.06
CA GLY A 154 -7.43 20.38 32.22
C GLY A 154 -8.03 21.46 33.11
N PRO A 155 -8.44 22.61 32.55
CA PRO A 155 -9.11 23.66 33.33
C PRO A 155 -10.33 23.15 34.10
N ILE A 156 -11.01 22.13 33.55
CA ILE A 156 -12.11 21.40 34.18
C ILE A 156 -11.89 19.91 33.91
N VAL A 157 -11.93 19.10 34.97
CA VAL A 157 -12.01 17.64 34.89
C VAL A 157 -13.33 17.22 35.53
N SER A 158 -14.23 16.63 34.75
CA SER A 158 -15.54 16.17 35.23
C SER A 158 -15.63 14.66 35.15
N VAL A 159 -16.05 14.02 36.24
CA VAL A 159 -16.23 12.56 36.34
C VAL A 159 -17.65 12.31 36.83
N ASN A 160 -18.51 11.80 35.95
CA ASN A 160 -19.92 11.55 36.25
C ASN A 160 -20.22 10.06 36.08
N GLY A 161 -20.85 9.45 37.08
CA GLY A 161 -21.33 8.07 37.02
C GLY A 161 -22.81 8.06 37.39
N SER A 162 -23.67 7.59 36.49
CA SER A 162 -25.12 7.51 36.73
C SER A 162 -25.49 6.48 37.80
N GLY A 163 -24.66 5.46 38.00
CA GLY A 163 -24.75 4.52 39.11
C GLY A 163 -23.86 4.94 40.28
N THR A 164 -22.56 4.62 40.19
CA THR A 164 -21.57 4.96 41.23
C THR A 164 -20.27 5.44 40.61
N VAL A 165 -19.66 6.46 41.20
CA VAL A 165 -18.24 6.79 41.00
C VAL A 165 -17.47 6.33 42.22
N GLN A 166 -16.47 5.47 42.04
CA GLN A 166 -15.60 5.00 43.13
C GLN A 166 -14.17 5.46 42.88
N VAL A 167 -13.58 6.09 43.88
CA VAL A 167 -12.17 6.53 43.86
C VAL A 167 -11.49 5.89 45.07
N GLN A 168 -10.49 5.05 44.82
CA GLN A 168 -9.80 4.29 45.86
C GLN A 168 -8.29 4.30 45.60
N GLY A 169 -7.50 4.38 46.66
CA GLY A 169 -6.03 4.37 46.60
C GLY A 169 -5.41 4.36 47.99
N GLY A 170 -4.13 4.01 48.10
CA GLY A 170 -3.40 4.04 49.37
C GLY A 170 -3.39 5.43 50.02
N LEU A 171 -3.35 6.48 49.19
CA LEU A 171 -3.59 7.87 49.59
C LEU A 171 -4.45 8.53 48.51
N VAL A 172 -5.55 9.17 48.91
CA VAL A 172 -6.38 10.02 48.06
C VAL A 172 -6.35 11.43 48.64
N THR A 173 -5.85 12.38 47.87
CA THR A 173 -5.79 13.79 48.26
C THR A 173 -6.75 14.60 47.38
N ILE A 174 -7.62 15.38 48.02
CA ILE A 174 -8.51 16.34 47.38
C ILE A 174 -8.21 17.69 48.04
N ASN A 175 -7.84 18.68 47.25
CA ASN A 175 -7.43 20.00 47.70
C ASN A 175 -8.13 21.12 46.94
#